data_AF-A0A969T4Q3-F1
#
_entry.id   AF-A0A969T4Q3-F1
#
_cell.length_a   1.000
_cell.length_b   1.000
_cell.length_c   1.000
_cell.angle_alpha   90.00
_cell.angle_beta   90.00
_cell.angle_gamma   90.00
#
_symmetry.space_group_name_H-M   'P 1'
#
loop_
_entity.id
_entity.type
_entity.pdbx_description
1 polymer ?
#
loop_
_entity_poly.entity_id
_entity_poly.type
_entity_poly.pdbx_seq_one_letter_code
_entity_poly.pdbx_strand_id
1 'polypeptide(L)'
;MHLDLAELMPFVPDSMMNSMKGILDAEIHSSGKINLDSIEQQSMSLIFGSQFNLKATDITVDMPDEKTSIKDFSMTCSMKGDTINIDDVYGNYRGLEFWADSTQILNVYETIIKEKRDQQLIVYSDIRLGTITNEFLAPYLEEEAGTPDKTLQGGTTQSSSMYLAYQKPRIGPAPLEQTIAIPPSLNEKKDTIKEKEPKSLLPNYRELGVPPFLIRGTFAAKKVEYEKNVLEDISMKFRFTDSLLCN
;
A
#
# COMPACT_ATOMS: atom_id res chain seq x y z
N MET A 1 -25.73 7.20 -11.16
CA MET A 1 -26.12 5.80 -10.93
C MET A 1 -26.21 5.61 -9.44
N HIS A 2 -27.32 5.07 -8.96
CA HIS A 2 -27.55 4.77 -7.55
C HIS A 2 -27.82 3.27 -7.48
N LEU A 3 -27.07 2.56 -6.64
CA LEU A 3 -27.13 1.10 -6.52
C LEU A 3 -27.17 0.72 -5.05
N ASP A 4 -28.25 0.06 -4.65
CA ASP A 4 -28.33 -0.62 -3.36
C ASP A 4 -27.73 -2.02 -3.50
N LEU A 5 -26.68 -2.32 -2.74
CA LEU A 5 -26.02 -3.61 -2.85
C LEU A 5 -26.90 -4.78 -2.39
N ALA A 6 -27.91 -4.54 -1.55
CA ALA A 6 -28.84 -5.60 -1.16
C ALA A 6 -29.63 -6.15 -2.36
N GLU A 7 -29.86 -5.33 -3.38
CA GLU A 7 -30.55 -5.73 -4.62
C GLU A 7 -29.71 -6.67 -5.49
N LEU A 8 -28.38 -6.69 -5.29
CA LEU A 8 -27.48 -7.56 -6.04
C LEU A 8 -27.41 -8.98 -5.45
N MET A 9 -27.86 -9.19 -4.21
CA MET A 9 -27.79 -10.48 -3.52
C MET A 9 -28.36 -11.66 -4.33
N PRO A 10 -29.50 -11.55 -5.04
CA PRO A 10 -30.03 -12.67 -5.84
C PRO A 10 -29.12 -13.11 -6.99
N PHE A 11 -28.15 -12.29 -7.38
CA PHE A 11 -27.18 -12.58 -8.45
C PHE A 11 -25.84 -13.11 -7.91
N VAL A 12 -25.65 -13.09 -6.59
CA VAL A 12 -24.43 -13.59 -5.93
C VAL A 12 -24.69 -15.02 -5.43
N PRO A 13 -23.81 -16.00 -5.71
CA PRO A 13 -23.97 -17.33 -5.15
C PRO A 13 -23.89 -17.32 -3.63
N ASP A 14 -24.83 -18.00 -2.96
CA ASP A 14 -24.87 -18.14 -1.50
C ASP A 14 -23.57 -18.72 -0.90
N SER A 15 -22.82 -19.50 -1.69
CA SER A 15 -21.54 -20.06 -1.27
C SER A 15 -20.41 -19.02 -1.16
N MET A 16 -20.58 -17.83 -1.74
CA MET A 16 -19.56 -16.77 -1.74
C MET A 16 -19.84 -15.69 -0.70
N MET A 17 -21.13 -15.43 -0.39
CA MET A 17 -21.53 -14.27 0.40
C MET A 17 -22.81 -14.58 1.18
N ASN A 18 -22.80 -14.31 2.48
CA ASN A 18 -23.95 -14.48 3.35
C ASN A 18 -24.90 -13.28 3.26
N SER A 19 -24.34 -12.06 3.26
CA SER A 19 -25.10 -10.83 3.10
C SER A 19 -24.26 -9.69 2.54
N MET A 20 -24.94 -8.76 1.88
CA MET A 20 -24.36 -7.54 1.33
C MET A 20 -25.37 -6.42 1.48
N LYS A 21 -24.91 -5.27 1.98
CA LYS A 21 -25.73 -4.07 2.11
C LYS A 21 -24.87 -2.82 1.96
N GLY A 22 -25.56 -1.70 1.76
CA GLY A 22 -24.95 -0.39 1.61
C GLY A 22 -25.26 0.21 0.25
N ILE A 23 -24.88 1.47 0.09
CA ILE A 23 -25.22 2.27 -1.09
C ILE A 23 -23.96 2.60 -1.87
N LEU A 24 -24.02 2.40 -3.19
CA LEU A 24 -23.01 2.83 -4.13
C LEU A 24 -23.59 3.87 -5.09
N ASP A 25 -23.12 5.10 -4.97
CA ASP A 25 -23.44 6.18 -5.89
C ASP A 25 -22.26 6.42 -6.82
N ALA A 26 -22.49 6.39 -8.13
CA ALA A 26 -21.50 6.71 -9.14
C ALA A 26 -22.02 7.76 -10.11
N GLU A 27 -21.22 8.78 -10.36
CA GLU A 27 -21.54 9.90 -11.23
C GLU A 27 -20.39 10.15 -12.20
N ILE A 28 -20.73 10.31 -13.48
CA ILE A 28 -19.77 10.56 -14.55
C ILE A 28 -20.25 11.79 -15.31
N HIS A 29 -19.44 12.85 -15.26
CA HIS A 29 -19.64 14.03 -16.07
C HIS A 29 -18.63 14.02 -17.21
N SER A 30 -19.08 13.63 -18.40
CA SER A 30 -18.26 13.70 -19.61
C SER A 30 -18.56 14.96 -20.40
N SER A 31 -17.53 15.74 -20.71
CA SER A 31 -17.67 16.99 -21.47
C SER A 31 -17.42 16.80 -22.98
N GLY A 32 -17.21 15.58 -23.46
CA GLY A 32 -16.73 15.38 -24.81
C GLY A 32 -17.79 14.96 -25.83
N LYS A 33 -17.52 15.27 -27.10
CA LYS A 33 -18.42 14.99 -28.21
C LYS A 33 -18.14 13.57 -28.71
N ILE A 34 -19.13 12.68 -28.62
CA ILE A 34 -19.03 11.33 -29.19
C ILE A 34 -19.36 11.43 -30.68
N ASN A 35 -18.39 11.10 -31.54
CA ASN A 35 -18.68 10.73 -32.91
C ASN A 35 -18.88 9.20 -32.96
N LEU A 36 -20.10 8.76 -33.32
CA LEU A 36 -20.46 7.34 -33.35
C LEU A 36 -19.61 6.54 -34.34
N ASP A 37 -19.08 7.19 -35.38
CA ASP A 37 -18.23 6.57 -36.39
C ASP A 37 -16.77 6.40 -35.93
N SER A 38 -16.42 6.88 -34.72
CA SER A 38 -15.04 6.84 -34.19
C SER A 38 -14.99 6.58 -32.68
N ILE A 39 -16.00 5.87 -32.14
CA ILE A 39 -16.12 5.57 -30.70
C ILE A 39 -14.85 4.94 -30.14
N GLU A 40 -14.22 4.03 -30.90
CA GLU A 40 -13.04 3.30 -30.44
C GLU A 40 -11.82 4.22 -30.22
N GLN A 41 -11.67 5.27 -31.03
CA GLN A 41 -10.58 6.24 -30.92
C GLN A 41 -10.89 7.39 -29.94
N GLN A 42 -12.17 7.64 -29.67
CA GLN A 42 -12.61 8.77 -28.83
C GLN A 42 -12.93 8.36 -27.40
N SER A 43 -13.34 7.12 -27.14
CA SER A 43 -13.71 6.63 -25.80
C SER A 43 -12.63 6.91 -24.76
N MET A 44 -11.37 6.67 -25.11
CA MET A 44 -10.25 6.88 -24.20
C MET A 44 -10.06 8.37 -23.87
N SER A 45 -10.06 9.26 -24.86
CA SER A 45 -9.90 10.70 -24.60
C SER A 45 -11.10 11.33 -23.87
N LEU A 46 -12.30 10.78 -24.06
CA LEU A 46 -13.52 11.21 -23.37
C LEU A 46 -13.46 10.90 -21.88
N ILE A 47 -12.98 9.72 -21.46
CA ILE A 47 -12.91 9.33 -20.05
C ILE A 47 -11.99 10.26 -19.25
N PHE A 48 -10.88 10.74 -19.81
CA PHE A 48 -9.93 11.62 -19.09
C PHE A 48 -10.26 13.11 -19.14
N GLY A 49 -11.12 13.52 -20.07
CA GLY A 49 -11.81 14.80 -19.98
C GLY A 49 -12.99 14.78 -19.01
N SER A 50 -13.37 13.60 -18.48
CA SER A 50 -14.53 13.44 -17.61
C SER A 50 -14.16 13.61 -16.14
N GLN A 51 -15.14 14.02 -15.35
CA GLN A 51 -15.09 13.91 -13.89
C GLN A 51 -15.83 12.65 -13.48
N PHE A 52 -15.22 11.86 -12.62
CA PHE A 52 -15.80 10.65 -12.05
C PHE A 52 -15.92 10.84 -10.55
N ASN A 53 -17.11 10.65 -9.99
CA ASN A 53 -17.34 10.62 -8.56
C ASN A 53 -17.94 9.26 -8.19
N LEU A 54 -17.41 8.63 -7.16
CA LEU A 54 -17.90 7.39 -6.58
C LEU A 54 -18.04 7.60 -5.08
N LYS A 55 -19.19 7.26 -4.53
CA LYS A 55 -19.43 7.30 -3.09
C LYS A 55 -19.95 5.94 -2.66
N ALA A 56 -19.24 5.32 -1.74
CA ALA A 56 -19.65 4.12 -1.03
C ALA A 56 -20.11 4.55 0.37
N THR A 57 -21.27 4.10 0.81
CA THR A 57 -21.83 4.46 2.12
C THR A 57 -22.33 3.22 2.84
N ASP A 58 -21.77 2.99 4.03
CA ASP A 58 -22.11 1.92 4.96
C ASP A 58 -22.10 0.52 4.31
N ILE A 59 -21.12 0.30 3.42
CA ILE A 59 -20.94 -0.98 2.75
C ILE A 59 -20.55 -2.04 3.78
N THR A 60 -21.38 -3.07 3.87
CA THR A 60 -21.08 -4.26 4.67
C THR A 60 -21.16 -5.48 3.77
N VAL A 61 -20.10 -6.27 3.77
CA VAL A 61 -20.01 -7.53 3.05
C VAL A 61 -19.70 -8.61 4.07
N ASP A 62 -20.64 -9.53 4.24
CA ASP A 62 -20.53 -10.66 5.13
C ASP A 62 -20.30 -11.93 4.31
N MET A 63 -19.17 -12.58 4.55
CA MET A 63 -18.75 -13.78 3.83
C MET A 63 -18.80 -15.00 4.75
N PRO A 64 -18.91 -16.21 4.20
CA PRO A 64 -18.84 -17.44 5.00
C PRO A 64 -17.55 -17.56 5.83
N ASP A 65 -16.45 -16.98 5.35
CA ASP A 65 -15.23 -16.77 6.14
C ASP A 65 -15.26 -15.37 6.77
N GLU A 66 -15.34 -15.31 8.10
CA GLU A 66 -15.31 -14.06 8.85
C GLU A 66 -14.02 -13.26 8.59
N LYS A 67 -12.94 -13.92 8.16
CA LYS A 67 -11.65 -13.25 7.91
C LYS A 67 -11.70 -12.28 6.74
N THR A 68 -12.61 -12.45 5.78
CA THR A 68 -12.69 -11.59 4.59
C THR A 68 -13.86 -10.61 4.64
N SER A 69 -14.60 -10.58 5.75
CA SER A 69 -15.75 -9.71 5.91
C SER A 69 -15.33 -8.27 6.25
N ILE A 70 -16.04 -7.30 5.69
CA ILE A 70 -15.85 -5.86 5.94
C ILE A 70 -17.16 -5.25 6.40
N LYS A 71 -17.10 -4.37 7.41
CA LYS A 71 -18.27 -3.72 7.98
C LYS A 71 -18.12 -2.21 7.92
N ASP A 72 -19.26 -1.54 7.73
CA ASP A 72 -19.41 -0.09 7.81
C ASP A 72 -18.40 0.67 6.94
N PHE A 73 -18.06 0.12 5.76
CA PHE A 73 -17.11 0.73 4.85
C PHE A 73 -17.75 1.91 4.11
N SER A 74 -17.14 3.08 4.25
CA SER A 74 -17.53 4.30 3.56
C SER A 74 -16.31 4.95 2.92
N MET A 75 -16.52 5.59 1.77
CA MET A 75 -15.47 6.25 1.01
C MET A 75 -16.10 7.21 0.00
N THR A 76 -15.48 8.36 -0.20
CA THR A 76 -15.71 9.23 -1.37
C THR A 76 -14.48 9.21 -2.25
N CYS A 77 -14.62 8.81 -3.51
CA CYS A 77 -13.56 8.83 -4.50
C CYS A 77 -13.96 9.77 -5.63
N SER A 78 -13.09 10.71 -5.99
CA SER A 78 -13.30 11.61 -7.12
C SER A 78 -12.07 11.62 -8.02
N MET A 79 -12.28 11.67 -9.32
CA MET A 79 -11.22 11.82 -10.31
C MET A 79 -11.52 13.04 -11.16
N LYS A 80 -10.52 13.90 -11.30
CA LYS A 80 -10.57 15.06 -12.18
C LYS A 80 -9.25 15.20 -12.93
N GLY A 81 -9.30 15.01 -14.25
CA GLY A 81 -8.11 14.99 -15.09
C GLY A 81 -7.20 13.85 -14.68
N ASP A 82 -5.99 14.19 -14.23
CA ASP A 82 -4.93 13.21 -13.91
C ASP A 82 -4.71 13.04 -12.41
N THR A 83 -5.75 13.26 -11.60
CA THR A 83 -5.69 13.16 -10.15
C THR A 83 -6.91 12.46 -9.62
N ILE A 84 -6.70 11.45 -8.79
CA ILE A 84 -7.71 10.77 -7.99
C ILE A 84 -7.57 11.26 -6.55
N ASN A 85 -8.66 11.71 -5.96
CA ASN A 85 -8.77 11.99 -4.53
C ASN A 85 -9.69 10.94 -3.91
N ILE A 86 -9.29 10.42 -2.77
CA ILE A 86 -10.04 9.45 -1.97
C ILE A 86 -10.13 10.04 -0.57
N ASP A 87 -11.33 10.42 -0.17
CA ASP A 87 -11.63 11.12 1.07
C ASP A 87 -12.64 10.33 1.89
N ASP A 88 -12.73 10.66 3.18
CA ASP A 88 -13.71 10.10 4.11
C ASP A 88 -13.70 8.56 4.13
N VAL A 89 -12.51 7.95 4.01
CA VAL A 89 -12.39 6.50 4.11
C VAL A 89 -12.58 6.11 5.57
N TYR A 90 -13.54 5.25 5.82
CA TYR A 90 -13.74 4.62 7.12
C TYR A 90 -14.17 3.17 6.90
N GLY A 91 -13.80 2.28 7.82
CA GLY A 91 -14.36 0.94 7.86
C GLY A 91 -13.87 0.14 9.05
N ASN A 92 -14.49 -1.03 9.24
CA ASN A 92 -14.09 -2.01 10.22
C ASN A 92 -13.77 -3.34 9.54
N TYR A 93 -12.54 -3.81 9.72
CA TYR A 93 -12.10 -5.11 9.23
C TYR A 93 -11.67 -5.98 10.41
N ARG A 94 -12.41 -7.06 10.66
CA ARG A 94 -12.14 -8.00 11.77
C ARG A 94 -11.99 -7.31 13.14
N GLY A 95 -12.81 -6.30 13.42
CA GLY A 95 -12.76 -5.53 14.66
C GLY A 95 -11.74 -4.39 14.67
N LEU A 96 -10.83 -4.33 13.69
CA LEU A 96 -9.91 -3.21 13.50
C LEU A 96 -10.61 -2.10 12.73
N GLU A 97 -10.86 -0.99 13.41
CA GLU A 97 -11.27 0.25 12.77
C GLU A 97 -10.10 0.85 12.00
N PHE A 98 -10.36 1.35 10.80
CA PHE A 98 -9.40 2.10 10.00
C PHE A 98 -10.08 3.31 9.37
N TRP A 99 -9.32 4.36 9.17
CA TRP A 99 -9.76 5.52 8.41
C TRP A 99 -8.60 6.19 7.70
N ALA A 100 -8.91 6.92 6.63
CA ALA A 100 -7.97 7.79 5.96
C ALA A 100 -8.65 9.13 5.66
N ASP A 101 -8.04 10.22 6.11
CA ASP A 101 -8.64 11.56 6.01
C ASP A 101 -8.66 12.01 4.54
N SER A 102 -7.54 11.87 3.84
CA SER A 102 -7.40 12.17 2.42
C SER A 102 -6.25 11.35 1.83
N THR A 103 -6.50 10.76 0.66
CA THR A 103 -5.50 10.12 -0.18
C THR A 103 -5.55 10.73 -1.57
N GLN A 104 -4.41 11.14 -2.10
CA GLN A 104 -4.30 11.72 -3.43
C GLN A 104 -3.34 10.91 -4.28
N ILE A 105 -3.77 10.59 -5.49
CA ILE A 105 -2.99 9.85 -6.48
C ILE A 105 -2.86 10.73 -7.72
N LEU A 106 -1.64 11.13 -8.05
CA LEU A 106 -1.34 12.00 -9.20
C LEU A 106 -0.69 11.20 -10.33
N ASN A 107 -0.86 11.71 -11.55
CA ASN A 107 -0.29 11.17 -12.79
C ASN A 107 -0.82 9.78 -13.18
N VAL A 108 -2.03 9.41 -12.73
CA VAL A 108 -2.66 8.12 -13.03
C VAL A 108 -2.81 7.86 -14.53
N TYR A 109 -3.34 8.82 -15.27
CA TYR A 109 -3.55 8.74 -16.71
C TYR A 109 -2.23 8.57 -17.46
N GLU A 110 -1.26 9.45 -17.21
CA GLU A 110 -0.01 9.40 -17.96
C GLU A 110 0.78 8.12 -17.64
N THR A 111 0.80 7.67 -16.37
CA THR A 111 1.63 6.52 -15.96
C THR A 111 0.96 5.16 -16.15
N ILE A 112 -0.34 5.03 -15.83
CA ILE A 112 -1.05 3.75 -15.88
C ILE A 112 -1.70 3.52 -17.24
N ILE A 113 -2.33 4.56 -17.81
CA ILE A 113 -3.13 4.40 -19.03
C ILE A 113 -2.31 4.62 -20.30
N LYS A 114 -1.47 5.66 -20.32
CA LYS A 114 -0.52 5.90 -21.41
C LYS A 114 0.79 5.13 -21.26
N GLU A 115 0.96 4.44 -20.15
CA GLU A 115 2.16 3.66 -19.81
C GLU A 115 3.47 4.47 -19.91
N LYS A 116 3.41 5.78 -19.65
CA LYS A 116 4.61 6.62 -19.66
C LYS A 116 5.51 6.31 -18.48
N ARG A 117 6.62 5.63 -18.77
CA ARG A 117 7.61 5.19 -17.77
C ARG A 117 8.60 6.29 -17.36
N ASP A 118 8.58 7.44 -18.03
CA ASP A 118 9.38 8.62 -17.68
C ASP A 118 8.73 9.48 -16.59
N GLN A 119 7.48 9.20 -16.24
CA GLN A 119 6.74 9.87 -15.17
C GLN A 119 6.53 8.95 -13.97
N GLN A 120 6.42 9.58 -12.80
CA GLN A 120 6.21 8.89 -11.54
C GLN A 120 4.74 8.99 -11.11
N LEU A 121 4.15 7.86 -10.74
CA LEU A 121 2.87 7.81 -10.03
C LEU A 121 3.10 8.26 -8.59
N ILE A 122 2.43 9.32 -8.15
CA ILE A 122 2.66 9.90 -6.82
C ILE A 122 1.43 9.66 -5.96
N VAL A 123 1.62 9.05 -4.80
CA VAL A 123 0.56 8.78 -3.82
C VAL A 123 0.88 9.50 -2.51
N TYR A 124 -0.08 10.28 -2.04
CA TYR A 124 -0.12 10.85 -0.69
C TYR A 124 -1.24 10.17 0.07
N SER A 125 -0.96 9.67 1.26
CA SER A 125 -2.02 9.05 2.08
C SER A 125 -1.73 9.21 3.56
N ASP A 126 -2.72 9.67 4.31
CA ASP A 126 -2.68 9.70 5.77
C ASP A 126 -3.66 8.65 6.30
N ILE A 127 -3.10 7.54 6.78
CA ILE A 127 -3.84 6.36 7.22
C ILE A 127 -3.79 6.26 8.73
N ARG A 128 -4.92 5.95 9.34
CA ARG A 128 -5.03 5.75 10.77
C ARG A 128 -5.76 4.45 11.07
N LEU A 129 -5.28 3.78 12.11
CA LEU A 129 -5.85 2.57 12.67
C LEU A 129 -6.33 2.82 14.08
N GLY A 130 -7.40 2.13 14.46
CA GLY A 130 -7.95 2.12 15.80
C GLY A 130 -7.08 1.30 16.77
N THR A 131 -7.73 0.43 17.54
CA THR A 131 -7.03 -0.47 18.46
C THR A 131 -6.68 -1.77 17.75
N ILE A 132 -5.38 -2.05 17.65
CA ILE A 132 -4.87 -3.33 17.17
C ILE A 132 -4.73 -4.25 18.38
N THR A 133 -5.54 -5.30 18.44
CA THR A 133 -5.53 -6.28 19.54
C THR A 133 -4.70 -7.52 19.18
N ASN A 134 -4.40 -8.35 20.18
CA ASN A 134 -3.70 -9.60 19.96
C ASN A 134 -4.50 -10.56 19.06
N GLU A 135 -5.82 -10.58 19.18
CA GLU A 135 -6.70 -11.40 18.34
C GLU A 135 -6.61 -11.03 16.85
N PHE A 136 -6.40 -9.73 16.55
CA PHE A 136 -6.17 -9.27 15.19
C PHE A 136 -4.81 -9.77 14.66
N LEU A 137 -3.76 -9.72 15.50
CA LEU A 137 -2.40 -10.06 15.14
C LEU A 137 -2.11 -11.57 15.09
N ALA A 138 -2.79 -12.38 15.90
CA ALA A 138 -2.50 -13.80 16.10
C ALA A 138 -2.30 -14.59 14.79
N PRO A 139 -3.16 -14.46 13.75
CA PRO A 139 -2.98 -15.21 12.50
C PRO A 139 -1.66 -14.89 11.78
N TYR A 140 -1.17 -13.65 11.90
CA TYR A 140 0.05 -13.21 11.21
C TYR A 140 1.32 -13.63 11.97
N LEU A 141 1.20 -13.93 13.27
CA LEU A 141 2.32 -14.35 14.11
C LEU A 141 2.50 -15.88 14.10
N GLU A 142 1.41 -16.63 13.92
CA GLU A 142 1.45 -18.09 13.78
C GLU A 142 2.10 -18.54 12.46
N GLU A 143 2.01 -17.73 11.40
CA GLU A 143 2.62 -18.03 10.10
C GLU A 143 4.16 -17.91 10.09
N GLU A 144 4.75 -17.11 10.99
CA GLU A 144 6.22 -17.03 11.15
C GLU A 144 6.79 -18.14 12.06
N ALA A 145 5.94 -18.79 12.85
CA ALA A 145 6.33 -19.95 13.67
C ALA A 145 6.34 -21.23 12.82
N GLY A 146 7.25 -21.28 11.84
CA GLY A 146 7.50 -22.47 11.04
C GLY A 146 7.63 -23.72 11.92
N THR A 147 7.02 -24.82 11.48
CA THR A 147 7.11 -26.13 12.11
C THR A 147 8.56 -26.44 12.53
N PRO A 148 8.83 -26.79 13.81
CA PRO A 148 10.16 -27.19 14.22
C PRO A 148 10.55 -28.47 13.47
N ASP A 149 11.47 -28.33 12.52
CA ASP A 149 12.10 -29.46 11.86
C ASP A 149 12.84 -30.28 12.91
N LYS A 150 12.35 -31.49 13.18
CA LYS A 150 12.98 -32.43 14.11
C LYS A 150 14.21 -33.05 13.45
N THR A 151 15.31 -32.30 13.40
CA THR A 151 16.63 -32.92 13.34
C THR A 151 17.72 -31.98 13.82
N LEU A 152 18.20 -32.21 15.06
CA LEU A 152 19.61 -32.48 15.40
C LEU A 152 19.85 -32.12 16.88
N GLN A 153 20.31 -33.12 17.62
CA GLN A 153 20.87 -32.99 18.95
C GLN A 153 22.19 -32.19 18.91
N GLY A 154 22.37 -31.32 19.89
CA GLY A 154 23.70 -30.93 20.39
C GLY A 154 24.24 -29.60 19.88
N GLY A 155 24.19 -28.57 20.73
CA GLY A 155 24.93 -27.32 20.52
C GLY A 155 24.32 -26.14 21.26
N THR A 156 25.08 -25.61 22.22
CA THR A 156 24.73 -24.52 23.14
C THR A 156 24.10 -23.27 22.51
N THR A 157 23.09 -22.77 23.23
CA THR A 157 22.39 -21.49 23.16
C THR A 157 23.23 -20.30 22.68
N GLN A 158 22.79 -19.67 21.59
CA GLN A 158 22.95 -18.22 21.40
C GLN A 158 21.61 -17.63 20.95
N SER A 159 20.97 -16.94 21.90
CA SER A 159 19.81 -16.08 21.70
C SER A 159 20.25 -14.81 20.96
N SER A 160 19.93 -14.69 19.68
CA SER A 160 20.00 -13.41 18.97
C SER A 160 18.77 -12.57 19.35
N SER A 161 18.86 -11.89 20.48
CA SER A 161 17.96 -10.78 20.82
C SER A 161 18.40 -9.57 20.00
N MET A 162 17.59 -9.17 19.02
CA MET A 162 17.82 -7.93 18.29
C MET A 162 17.37 -6.76 19.17
N TYR A 163 18.28 -6.21 19.96
CA TYR A 163 18.08 -4.93 20.64
C TYR A 163 18.18 -3.80 19.60
N LEU A 164 17.05 -3.14 19.30
CA LEU A 164 17.07 -1.81 18.69
C LEU A 164 17.58 -0.81 19.75
N ALA A 165 18.89 -0.57 19.77
CA ALA A 165 19.46 0.52 20.54
C ALA A 165 19.07 1.87 19.88
N TYR A 166 18.12 2.56 20.50
CA TYR A 166 17.74 3.93 20.15
C TYR A 166 18.92 4.87 20.48
N GLN A 167 19.79 5.17 19.50
CA GLN A 167 20.82 6.21 19.66
C GLN A 167 20.23 7.57 19.30
N LYS A 168 20.06 8.41 20.32
CA LYS A 168 19.67 9.82 20.22
C LYS A 168 20.70 10.60 19.38
N PRO A 169 20.32 11.32 18.31
CA PRO A 169 21.27 12.08 17.51
C PRO A 169 21.85 13.24 18.33
N ARG A 170 23.18 13.25 18.48
CA ARG A 170 23.93 14.42 18.98
C ARG A 170 24.13 15.39 17.82
N ILE A 171 23.56 16.58 17.94
CA ILE A 171 23.86 17.74 17.09
C ILE A 171 25.21 18.29 17.54
N GLY A 172 26.19 18.27 16.65
CA GLY A 172 27.49 18.91 16.80
C GLY A 172 28.06 19.25 15.42
N PRO A 173 28.80 20.36 15.26
CA PRO A 173 29.15 20.90 13.94
C PRO A 173 30.22 20.06 13.23
N ALA A 174 30.08 19.96 11.91
CA ALA A 174 30.98 19.23 11.01
C ALA A 174 32.41 19.81 11.01
N PRO A 175 33.46 18.97 10.97
CA PRO A 175 34.79 19.37 10.53
C PRO A 175 35.04 19.02 9.05
N LEU A 176 35.91 19.84 8.47
CA LEU A 176 36.25 20.01 7.06
C LEU A 176 37.06 18.86 6.44
N GLU A 177 36.94 18.78 5.11
CA GLU A 177 37.79 18.18 4.09
C GLU A 177 39.15 17.60 4.53
N GLN A 178 39.36 16.33 4.20
CA GLN A 178 40.70 15.78 3.94
C GLN A 178 40.70 14.93 2.67
N THR A 179 41.33 15.50 1.64
CA THR A 179 41.81 14.86 0.42
C THR A 179 42.73 13.69 0.76
N ILE A 180 42.42 12.48 0.27
CA ILE A 180 43.37 11.36 0.27
C ILE A 180 43.68 10.99 -1.19
N ALA A 181 44.97 11.04 -1.50
CA ALA A 181 45.56 10.78 -2.80
C ALA A 181 45.43 9.30 -3.21
N ILE A 182 45.27 9.08 -4.51
CA ILE A 182 45.23 7.77 -5.19
C ILE A 182 46.66 7.29 -5.45
N PRO A 183 47.09 6.11 -4.99
CA PRO A 183 48.24 5.41 -5.56
C PRO A 183 47.82 4.39 -6.64
N PRO A 184 48.70 4.12 -7.63
CA PRO A 184 48.34 3.50 -8.90
C PRO A 184 48.17 1.97 -8.85
N SER A 185 47.45 1.51 -9.88
CA SER A 185 47.01 0.15 -10.21
C SER A 185 48.04 -0.98 -10.06
N LEU A 186 47.57 -2.11 -9.52
CA LEU A 186 48.12 -3.44 -9.74
C LEU A 186 47.07 -4.30 -10.46
N ASN A 187 47.38 -4.64 -11.71
CA ASN A 187 46.76 -5.72 -12.47
C ASN A 187 46.99 -7.04 -11.73
N GLU A 188 45.94 -7.81 -11.45
CA GLU A 188 45.96 -9.26 -11.65
C GLU A 188 44.57 -9.91 -11.46
N LYS A 189 44.21 -10.73 -12.46
CA LYS A 189 43.24 -11.85 -12.46
C LYS A 189 41.74 -11.57 -12.28
N LYS A 190 41.05 -11.58 -13.43
CA LYS A 190 39.65 -11.97 -13.57
C LYS A 190 39.48 -13.45 -13.18
N ASP A 191 39.12 -13.70 -11.93
CA ASP A 191 38.34 -14.88 -11.58
C ASP A 191 36.90 -14.42 -11.35
N THR A 192 36.00 -14.97 -12.17
CA THR A 192 34.59 -14.61 -12.20
C THR A 192 33.91 -15.23 -10.99
N ILE A 193 33.97 -14.55 -9.86
CA ILE A 193 33.03 -14.79 -8.77
C ILE A 193 31.69 -14.30 -9.30
N LYS A 194 30.76 -15.23 -9.58
CA LYS A 194 29.35 -14.90 -9.71
C LYS A 194 28.90 -14.41 -8.34
N GLU A 195 29.11 -13.11 -8.10
CA GLU A 195 28.57 -12.39 -6.99
C GLU A 195 27.05 -12.56 -7.08
N LYS A 196 26.53 -13.38 -6.18
CA LYS A 196 25.11 -13.63 -6.07
C LYS A 196 24.55 -12.31 -5.58
N GLU A 197 24.07 -11.46 -6.51
CA GLU A 197 23.49 -10.17 -6.16
C GLU A 197 22.57 -10.35 -4.97
N PRO A 198 22.68 -9.51 -3.93
CA PRO A 198 21.78 -9.60 -2.80
C PRO A 198 20.37 -9.52 -3.38
N LYS A 199 19.62 -10.62 -3.26
CA LYS A 199 18.23 -10.65 -3.69
C LYS A 199 17.54 -9.49 -2.97
N SER A 200 17.18 -8.46 -3.73
CA SER A 200 16.34 -7.38 -3.22
C SER A 200 15.15 -8.03 -2.52
N LEU A 201 14.90 -7.62 -1.28
CA LEU A 201 13.72 -8.07 -0.53
C LEU A 201 12.42 -7.67 -1.22
N LEU A 202 12.49 -6.67 -2.11
CA LEU A 202 11.36 -6.23 -2.91
C LEU A 202 11.46 -6.78 -4.34
N PRO A 203 10.33 -7.19 -4.93
CA PRO A 203 10.29 -7.59 -6.34
C PRO A 203 10.71 -6.43 -7.24
N ASN A 204 11.22 -6.76 -8.43
CA ASN A 204 11.45 -5.75 -9.46
C ASN A 204 10.11 -5.27 -10.02
N TYR A 205 9.59 -4.16 -9.48
CA TYR A 205 8.30 -3.60 -9.89
C TYR A 205 8.22 -3.25 -11.39
N ARG A 206 9.36 -2.98 -12.04
CA ARG A 206 9.40 -2.73 -13.49
C ARG A 206 9.12 -3.99 -14.30
N GLU A 207 9.60 -5.14 -13.84
CA GLU A 207 9.30 -6.43 -14.49
C GLU A 207 7.83 -6.82 -14.32
N LEU A 208 7.18 -6.33 -13.26
CA LEU A 208 5.75 -6.49 -13.02
C LEU A 208 4.88 -5.47 -13.78
N GLY A 209 5.48 -4.64 -14.63
CA GLY A 209 4.75 -3.64 -15.42
C GLY A 209 4.23 -2.46 -14.58
N VAL A 210 4.67 -2.30 -13.33
CA VAL A 210 4.29 -1.17 -12.48
C VAL A 210 5.13 0.06 -12.88
N PRO A 211 4.54 1.25 -13.11
CA PRO A 211 5.31 2.45 -13.42
C PRO A 211 6.15 2.89 -12.22
N PRO A 212 7.16 3.75 -12.42
CA PRO A 212 7.87 4.35 -11.30
C PRO A 212 6.89 5.02 -10.34
N PHE A 213 7.13 4.91 -9.04
CA PHE A 213 6.19 5.42 -8.05
C PHE A 213 6.86 6.03 -6.83
N LEU A 214 6.16 6.98 -6.22
CA LEU A 214 6.49 7.58 -4.92
C LEU A 214 5.24 7.56 -4.06
N ILE A 215 5.27 6.77 -2.99
CA ILE A 215 4.18 6.72 -2.00
C ILE A 215 4.72 7.34 -0.73
N ARG A 216 4.00 8.31 -0.16
CA ARG A 216 4.38 8.94 1.10
C ARG A 216 3.17 9.34 1.92
N GLY A 217 3.41 9.54 3.21
CA GLY A 217 2.43 10.13 4.10
C GLY A 217 2.63 9.69 5.53
N THR A 218 1.55 9.63 6.27
CA THR A 218 1.55 9.33 7.70
C THR A 218 0.76 8.07 7.97
N PHE A 219 1.32 7.21 8.81
CA PHE A 219 0.62 6.10 9.40
C PHE A 219 0.49 6.37 10.90
N ALA A 220 -0.70 6.17 11.45
CA ALA A 220 -0.93 6.26 12.87
C ALA A 220 -1.78 5.08 13.39
N ALA A 221 -1.54 4.65 14.62
CA ALA A 221 -2.37 3.68 15.31
C ALA A 221 -2.69 4.21 16.71
N LYS A 222 -3.97 4.19 17.08
CA LYS A 222 -4.42 4.67 18.38
C LYS A 222 -3.81 3.85 19.51
N LYS A 223 -3.85 2.52 19.38
CA LYS A 223 -3.36 1.60 20.40
C LYS A 223 -2.95 0.27 19.78
N VAL A 224 -1.86 -0.32 20.26
CA VAL A 224 -1.41 -1.66 19.93
C VAL A 224 -1.23 -2.45 21.21
N GLU A 225 -2.00 -3.53 21.34
CA GLU A 225 -1.95 -4.45 22.48
C GLU A 225 -1.30 -5.76 22.02
N TYR A 226 -0.19 -6.11 22.65
CA TYR A 226 0.52 -7.36 22.38
C TYR A 226 1.01 -8.01 23.67
N GLU A 227 0.41 -9.16 24.01
CA GLU A 227 0.58 -9.83 25.29
C GLU A 227 0.33 -8.90 26.49
N LYS A 228 1.38 -8.53 27.24
CA LYS A 228 1.34 -7.60 28.37
C LYS A 228 1.80 -6.19 28.01
N ASN A 229 2.15 -5.96 26.76
CA ASN A 229 2.67 -4.69 26.26
C ASN A 229 1.54 -3.88 25.63
N VAL A 230 1.52 -2.59 25.93
CA VAL A 230 0.58 -1.62 25.37
C VAL A 230 1.38 -0.44 24.83
N LEU A 231 1.18 -0.14 23.55
CA LEU A 231 1.72 1.04 22.89
C LEU A 231 0.54 1.92 22.49
N GLU A 232 0.60 3.21 22.79
CA GLU A 232 -0.47 4.17 22.49
C GLU A 232 0.06 5.30 21.61
N ASP A 233 -0.84 5.90 20.83
CA ASP A 233 -0.59 7.07 19.99
C ASP A 233 0.66 6.94 19.10
N ILE A 234 0.78 5.79 18.43
CA ILE A 234 1.88 5.53 17.50
C ILE A 234 1.64 6.35 16.25
N SER A 235 2.63 7.12 15.81
CA SER A 235 2.60 7.79 14.52
C SER A 235 3.97 7.75 13.86
N MET A 236 3.99 7.49 12.57
CA MET A 236 5.21 7.48 11.76
C MET A 236 4.95 8.07 10.38
N LYS A 237 5.97 8.73 9.84
CA LYS A 237 5.98 9.13 8.43
C LYS A 237 6.64 8.02 7.63
N PHE A 238 6.09 7.72 6.45
CA PHE A 238 6.66 6.75 5.55
C PHE A 238 6.90 7.36 4.16
N ARG A 239 7.85 6.76 3.45
CA ARG A 239 8.16 7.04 2.06
C ARG A 239 8.63 5.74 1.40
N PHE A 240 7.93 5.30 0.37
CA PHE A 240 8.29 4.17 -0.48
C PHE A 240 8.52 4.68 -1.90
N THR A 241 9.58 4.20 -2.54
CA THR A 241 9.97 4.58 -3.90
C THR A 241 10.56 3.37 -4.60
N ASP A 242 10.29 3.20 -5.90
CA ASP A 242 10.87 2.13 -6.71
C ASP A 242 12.32 2.43 -7.14
N SER A 243 12.73 3.70 -7.08
CA SER A 243 14.10 4.11 -7.37
C SER A 243 15.02 3.93 -6.17
N LEU A 244 16.04 3.08 -6.31
CA LEU A 244 17.22 3.05 -5.42
C LEU A 244 18.02 4.38 -5.43
N LEU A 245 17.64 5.32 -6.29
CA LEU A 245 18.22 6.66 -6.35
C LEU A 245 17.57 7.55 -5.28
N CYS A 246 18.09 7.47 -4.06
CA CYS A 246 18.10 8.61 -3.16
C CYS A 246 19.01 9.69 -3.79
N ASN A 247 18.46 10.55 -4.63
CA ASN A 247 19.11 11.82 -4.98
C ASN A 247 18.68 12.90 -3.99
#